data_AF-A0A3N0J024-F1
#
_entry.id   AF-A0A3N0J024-F1
#
_cell.length_a   1.000
_cell.length_b   1.000
_cell.length_c   1.000
_cell.angle_alpha   90.00
_cell.angle_beta   90.00
_cell.angle_gamma   90.00
#
_symmetry.space_group_name_H-M   'P 1'
#
loop_
_entity.id
_entity.type
_entity.pdbx_description
1 polymer ?
#
loop_
_entity_poly.entity_id
_entity_poly.type
_entity_poly.pdbx_seq_one_letter_code
_entity_poly.pdbx_strand_id
1 'polypeptide(L)'
;MPNLIDIAQRFAEQPAVALLHEERCLMERDLHASCTRCADVCPVDAIVVGMERGEAVAPAADYGSVTKDGPAGPRIDDETCVRCGRCVTACPTGALLAVAPLDDDTLLDAA
;
A
#
# COMPACT_ATOMS: atom_id res chain seq x y z
N MET A 1 -11.97 -28.63 3.24
CA MET A 1 -11.58 -28.06 4.54
C MET A 1 -10.10 -27.75 4.43
N PRO A 2 -9.67 -26.48 4.41
CA PRO A 2 -8.25 -26.15 4.37
C PRO A 2 -7.59 -26.67 5.66
N ASN A 3 -6.41 -27.27 5.54
CA ASN A 3 -5.69 -27.89 6.66
C ASN A 3 -5.01 -26.79 7.50
N LEU A 4 -4.74 -27.06 8.77
CA LEU A 4 -4.04 -26.14 9.68
C LEU A 4 -2.69 -25.67 9.13
N ILE A 5 -2.03 -26.49 8.30
CA ILE A 5 -0.78 -26.15 7.61
C ILE A 5 -1.01 -25.06 6.56
N ASP A 6 -2.11 -25.11 5.80
CA ASP A 6 -2.48 -24.10 4.79
C ASP A 6 -2.80 -22.74 5.43
N ILE A 7 -3.35 -22.78 6.65
CA ILE A 7 -3.64 -21.57 7.43
C ILE A 7 -2.35 -21.00 8.03
N ALA A 8 -1.46 -21.84 8.57
CA ALA A 8 -0.19 -21.40 9.14
C ALA A 8 0.76 -20.80 8.08
N GLN A 9 0.78 -21.34 6.86
CA GLN A 9 1.56 -20.77 5.75
C GLN A 9 1.13 -19.34 5.38
N ARG A 10 -0.18 -19.05 5.42
CA ARG A 10 -0.73 -17.71 5.16
C ARG A 10 -0.33 -16.64 6.17
N PHE A 11 -0.01 -17.01 7.41
CA PHE A 11 0.41 -16.08 8.46
C PHE A 11 1.94 -15.91 8.56
N ALA A 12 2.73 -16.89 8.08
CA ALA A 12 4.19 -16.81 8.09
C ALA A 12 4.77 -16.11 6.85
N GLU A 13 3.98 -15.98 5.78
CA GLU A 13 4.34 -15.25 4.56
C GLU A 13 3.68 -13.88 4.51
N GLN A 14 3.50 -13.17 5.64
CA GLN A 14 2.86 -11.85 5.68
C GLN A 14 3.31 -11.02 4.46
N PRO A 15 2.51 -10.90 3.38
CA PRO A 15 3.13 -10.53 2.12
C PRO A 15 3.39 -9.03 2.12
N ALA A 16 4.38 -8.58 1.35
CA ALA A 16 4.71 -7.17 1.30
C ALA A 16 3.47 -6.31 1.01
N VAL A 17 3.18 -5.35 1.89
CA VAL A 17 2.18 -4.32 1.62
C VAL A 17 2.84 -3.23 0.79
N ALA A 18 2.08 -2.61 -0.10
CA ALA A 18 2.55 -1.41 -0.76
C ALA A 18 2.47 -0.25 0.24
N LEU A 19 3.57 0.47 0.44
CA LEU A 19 3.61 1.76 1.13
C LEU A 19 3.63 2.89 0.11
N LEU A 20 3.01 4.00 0.45
CA LEU A 20 2.98 5.22 -0.35
C LEU A 20 4.09 6.16 0.11
N HIS A 21 4.92 6.59 -0.82
CA HIS A 21 5.75 7.77 -0.64
C HIS A 21 4.97 8.97 -1.20
N GLU A 22 4.45 9.81 -0.33
CA GLU A 22 3.53 10.92 -0.66
C GLU A 22 4.19 11.92 -1.61
N GLU A 23 5.42 12.32 -1.30
CA GLU A 23 6.25 13.15 -2.18
C GLU A 23 6.74 12.45 -3.46
N ARG A 24 6.24 11.26 -3.79
CA ARG A 24 6.44 10.60 -5.09
C ARG A 24 5.16 10.51 -5.88
N CYS A 25 4.02 10.42 -5.19
CA CYS A 25 2.71 10.26 -5.80
C CYS A 25 2.27 11.53 -6.53
N LEU A 26 1.86 11.40 -7.79
CA LEU A 26 1.35 12.54 -8.57
C LEU A 26 0.06 13.09 -7.96
N MET A 27 -0.83 12.22 -7.51
CA MET A 27 -2.12 12.59 -6.92
C MET A 27 -2.00 13.31 -5.56
N GLU A 28 -0.91 13.10 -4.83
CA GLU A 28 -0.65 13.78 -3.55
C GLU A 28 0.02 15.14 -3.76
N ARG A 29 1.04 15.18 -4.64
CA ARG A 29 1.85 16.39 -4.80
C ARG A 29 1.25 17.45 -5.72
N ASP A 30 0.39 17.06 -6.66
CA ASP A 30 -0.13 17.93 -7.72
C ASP A 30 -1.65 17.86 -7.78
N LEU A 31 -2.29 18.99 -7.47
CA LEU A 31 -3.74 19.15 -7.43
C LEU A 31 -4.41 18.98 -8.81
N HIS A 32 -3.65 19.08 -9.89
CA HIS A 32 -4.15 18.89 -11.25
C HIS A 32 -3.84 17.49 -11.80
N ALA A 33 -3.20 16.63 -11.01
CA ALA A 33 -2.90 15.27 -11.43
C ALA A 33 -4.16 14.41 -11.52
N SER A 34 -4.12 13.44 -12.43
CA SER A 34 -5.20 12.46 -12.67
C SER A 34 -4.66 11.03 -12.79
N CYS A 35 -3.52 10.75 -12.16
CA CYS A 35 -2.85 9.46 -12.27
C CYS A 35 -3.61 8.35 -11.52
N THR A 36 -4.08 7.33 -12.26
CA THR A 36 -4.79 6.16 -11.73
C THR A 36 -4.08 4.82 -11.98
N ARG A 37 -2.84 4.86 -12.50
CA ARG A 37 -2.09 3.68 -12.95
C ARG A 37 -2.09 2.48 -11.99
N CYS A 38 -1.99 2.72 -10.69
CA CYS A 38 -2.01 1.66 -9.68
C CYS A 38 -3.38 0.97 -9.58
N ALA A 39 -4.46 1.72 -9.71
CA ALA A 39 -5.82 1.18 -9.78
C ALA A 39 -6.05 0.46 -11.10
N ASP A 40 -5.64 1.03 -12.23
CA ASP A 40 -5.85 0.46 -13.57
C ASP A 40 -5.23 -0.95 -13.73
N VAL A 41 -4.14 -1.24 -13.02
CA VAL A 41 -3.46 -2.55 -13.07
C VAL A 41 -3.88 -3.51 -11.96
N CYS A 42 -4.71 -3.08 -11.03
CA CYS A 42 -5.14 -3.90 -9.92
C CYS A 42 -6.12 -4.98 -10.41
N PRO A 43 -5.79 -6.27 -10.32
CA PRO A 43 -6.62 -7.33 -10.90
C PRO A 43 -7.86 -7.66 -10.08
N VAL A 44 -7.98 -7.09 -8.88
CA VAL A 44 -9.02 -7.37 -7.89
C VAL A 44 -9.70 -6.09 -7.41
N ASP A 45 -9.46 -4.97 -8.09
CA ASP A 45 -10.03 -3.65 -7.75
C ASP A 45 -9.81 -3.21 -6.28
N ALA A 46 -8.75 -3.72 -5.65
CA ALA A 46 -8.41 -3.37 -4.27
C ALA A 46 -7.85 -1.95 -4.11
N ILE A 47 -7.68 -1.18 -5.19
CA ILE A 47 -7.10 0.17 -5.14
C ILE A 47 -8.10 1.21 -5.64
N VAL A 48 -8.39 2.18 -4.78
CA VAL A 48 -9.18 3.37 -5.14
C VAL A 48 -8.26 4.60 -5.09
N VAL A 49 -8.40 5.52 -6.03
CA VAL A 49 -7.65 6.78 -6.03
C VAL A 49 -8.60 7.92 -5.70
N GLY A 50 -8.43 8.53 -4.52
CA GLY A 50 -9.27 9.62 -4.04
C GLY A 50 -8.70 11.00 -4.35
N MET A 51 -9.59 11.98 -4.50
CA MET A 51 -9.26 13.42 -4.56
C MET A 51 -9.87 14.22 -3.41
N GLU A 52 -10.63 13.55 -2.53
CA GLU A 52 -11.40 14.20 -1.48
C GLU A 52 -10.51 14.44 -0.26
N ARG A 53 -10.02 15.68 -0.14
CA ARG A 53 -9.29 16.15 1.05
C ARG A 53 -10.18 16.07 2.30
N GLY A 54 -10.21 14.90 2.94
CA GLY A 54 -10.79 14.69 4.26
C GLY A 54 -9.80 15.08 5.37
N GLU A 55 -10.32 15.69 6.43
CA GLU A 55 -9.56 16.14 7.61
C GLU A 55 -9.09 14.93 8.44
N ALA A 56 -8.02 14.26 8.00
CA ALA A 56 -7.34 13.23 8.78
C ALA A 56 -5.84 13.49 8.73
N VAL A 57 -5.35 14.13 9.79
CA VAL A 57 -3.94 14.45 10.00
C VAL A 57 -3.29 13.27 10.73
N ALA A 58 -2.85 12.27 9.98
CA ALA A 58 -1.71 11.49 10.42
C ALA A 58 -0.44 12.26 10.01
N PRO A 59 0.57 12.39 10.89
CA PRO A 59 1.80 13.08 10.54
C PRO A 59 2.44 12.38 9.33
N ALA A 60 2.80 13.18 8.31
CA ALA A 60 3.53 12.74 7.13
C ALA A 60 4.85 12.07 7.58
N ALA A 61 4.83 10.75 7.76
CA ALA A 61 6.03 9.96 7.69
C ALA A 61 6.43 9.94 6.21
N ASP A 62 7.73 9.96 5.91
CA ASP A 62 8.26 9.89 4.54
C ASP A 62 7.64 8.72 3.73
N TYR A 63 7.15 7.70 4.45
CA TYR A 63 6.33 6.61 3.97
C TYR A 63 5.01 6.55 4.75
N GLY A 64 3.90 6.89 4.09
CA GLY A 64 2.56 6.60 4.58
C GLY A 64 2.19 5.16 4.22
N SER A 65 1.56 4.43 5.13
CA SER A 65 0.81 3.24 4.69
C SER A 65 -0.25 3.72 3.69
N VAL A 66 -0.62 2.91 2.71
CA VAL A 66 -1.71 3.23 1.75
C VAL A 66 -3.08 3.13 2.46
N THR A 67 -3.08 3.44 3.77
CA THR A 67 -4.20 3.46 4.70
C THR A 67 -5.27 4.42 4.24
N LYS A 68 -6.49 3.96 4.48
CA LYS A 68 -7.80 4.51 4.10
C LYS A 68 -7.98 6.02 4.31
N ASP A 69 -7.21 6.64 5.19
CA ASP A 69 -7.54 7.93 5.78
C ASP A 69 -6.70 9.12 5.29
N GLY A 70 -5.83 8.96 4.28
CA GLY A 70 -5.20 10.14 3.67
C GLY A 70 -6.22 11.04 2.93
N PRO A 71 -5.87 12.28 2.58
CA PRO A 71 -6.73 13.17 1.82
C PRO A 71 -6.67 13.04 0.28
N ALA A 72 -5.60 12.50 -0.31
CA ALA A 72 -5.50 12.32 -1.78
C ALA A 72 -4.78 11.02 -2.13
N GLY A 73 -4.69 10.64 -3.41
CA GLY A 73 -3.91 9.47 -3.83
C GLY A 73 -4.54 8.09 -3.55
N PRO A 74 -3.76 7.01 -3.73
CA PRO A 74 -4.27 5.64 -3.69
C PRO A 74 -4.61 5.19 -2.26
N ARG A 75 -5.64 4.34 -2.16
CA ARG A 75 -6.06 3.61 -0.96
C ARG A 75 -6.16 2.14 -1.30
N ILE A 76 -5.55 1.28 -0.48
CA ILE A 76 -5.58 -0.16 -0.68
C ILE A 76 -6.52 -0.77 0.34
N ASP A 77 -7.52 -1.50 -0.14
CA ASP A 77 -8.31 -2.39 0.69
C ASP A 77 -7.51 -3.68 0.95
N ASP A 78 -6.96 -3.82 2.15
CA ASP A 78 -6.11 -4.97 2.52
C ASP A 78 -6.90 -6.29 2.51
N GLU A 79 -8.21 -6.26 2.76
CA GLU A 79 -9.06 -7.46 2.74
C GLU A 79 -9.24 -8.01 1.32
N THR A 80 -9.25 -7.11 0.33
CA THR A 80 -9.38 -7.46 -1.09
C THR A 80 -8.01 -7.63 -1.76
N CYS A 81 -6.96 -7.00 -1.24
CA CYS A 81 -5.63 -6.99 -1.81
C CYS A 81 -4.98 -8.38 -1.79
N VAL A 82 -4.78 -8.96 -2.97
CA VAL A 82 -4.05 -10.23 -3.13
C VAL A 82 -2.52 -10.06 -3.15
N ARG A 83 -2.02 -8.88 -2.77
CA ARG A 83 -0.59 -8.51 -2.64
C ARG A 83 0.28 -8.92 -3.84
N CYS A 84 -0.25 -8.74 -5.05
CA CYS A 84 0.40 -9.16 -6.31
C CYS A 84 1.53 -8.24 -6.81
N GLY A 85 1.74 -7.07 -6.20
CA GLY A 85 2.82 -6.13 -6.55
C GLY A 85 2.67 -5.37 -7.88
N ARG A 86 1.59 -5.57 -8.65
CA ARG A 86 1.39 -4.86 -9.94
C ARG A 86 1.33 -3.34 -9.81
N CYS A 87 0.77 -2.84 -8.71
CA CYS A 87 0.67 -1.41 -8.46
C CYS A 87 2.06 -0.76 -8.27
N VAL A 88 3.01 -1.48 -7.66
CA VAL A 88 4.41 -1.06 -7.49
C VAL A 88 5.09 -0.97 -8.86
N THR A 89 4.95 -2.00 -9.69
CA THR A 89 5.61 -2.05 -11.01
C THR A 89 5.01 -1.06 -12.01
N ALA A 90 3.71 -0.77 -11.92
CA ALA A 90 3.03 0.16 -12.81
C ALA A 90 3.20 1.64 -12.43
N CYS A 91 3.66 1.93 -11.21
CA CYS A 91 3.77 3.29 -10.71
C CYS A 91 4.86 4.07 -11.48
N PRO A 92 4.50 5.10 -12.25
CA PRO A 92 5.47 5.80 -13.12
C PRO A 92 6.52 6.61 -12.35
N THR A 93 6.25 6.95 -11.10
CA THR A 93 7.14 7.73 -10.23
C THR A 93 7.78 6.90 -9.11
N GLY A 94 7.49 5.59 -9.06
CA GLY A 94 7.96 4.74 -7.96
C GLY A 94 7.45 5.19 -6.59
N ALA A 95 6.21 5.69 -6.52
CA ALA A 95 5.58 6.13 -5.29
C ALA A 95 5.05 4.98 -4.42
N LEU A 96 4.79 3.81 -5.01
CA LEU A 96 4.39 2.62 -4.28
C LEU A 96 5.60 1.72 -4.09
N LEU A 97 5.88 1.32 -2.85
CA LEU A 97 7.03 0.50 -2.48
C LEU A 97 6.56 -0.76 -1.80
N ALA A 98 7.02 -1.92 -2.27
CA ALA A 98 6.79 -3.18 -1.57
C ALA A 98 7.66 -3.22 -0.31
N VAL A 99 7.03 -3.24 0.86
CA VAL A 99 7.73 -3.39 2.14
C VAL A 99 7.30 -4.70 2.76
N ALA A 100 8.29 -5.55 3.05
CA ALA A 100 8.05 -6.75 3.82
C ALA A 100 7.50 -6.36 5.21
N PRO A 101 6.55 -7.12 5.76
CA PRO A 101 6.20 -6.99 7.17
C PRO A 101 7.47 -6.99 8.01
N LEU A 102 7.53 -6.11 9.00
CA LEU A 102 8.57 -6.20 10.01
C LEU A 102 8.17 -7.36 10.92
N ASP A 103 8.89 -8.48 10.86
CA ASP A 103 8.81 -9.51 11.89
C ASP A 103 9.42 -8.91 13.17
N ASP A 104 8.61 -8.80 14.23
CA ASP A 104 8.99 -8.21 15.54
C ASP A 104 10.25 -8.88 16.14
N ASP A 105 10.53 -10.13 15.75
CA ASP A 105 11.74 -10.88 16.14
C ASP A 105 13.03 -10.28 15.54
N THR A 106 12.98 -9.61 14.39
CA THR A 106 14.17 -9.03 13.73
C THR A 106 14.66 -7.72 14.36
N LEU A 107 13.87 -7.11 15.25
CA LEU A 107 14.26 -5.92 16.02
C LEU A 107 15.13 -6.25 17.24
N LEU A 108 15.09 -7.49 17.74
CA LEU A 108 15.88 -7.94 18.89
C LEU A 108 17.31 -8.34 18.51
N ASP A 109 17.54 -8.72 17.24
CA ASP A 109 18.86 -9.15 16.74
C ASP A 109 19.70 -8.01 16.15
N ALA A 110 19.18 -6.77 16.13
CA ALA A 110 19.86 -5.59 15.60
C ALA A 110 20.50 -4.69 16.69
N ALA A 111 20.58 -5.15 17.95
CA ALA A 111 21.14 -4.42 19.09
C ALA A 111 22.47 -5.03 19.59
#